data_AF-A0A955ZFR5-F1
#
_entry.id   AF-A0A955ZFR5-F1
#
_cell.length_a   1.000
_cell.length_b   1.000
_cell.length_c   1.000
_cell.angle_alpha   90.00
_cell.angle_beta   90.00
_cell.angle_gamma   90.00
#
_symmetry.space_group_name_H-M   'P 1'
#
loop_
_entity.id
_entity.type
_entity.pdbx_description
1 polymer ?
#
loop_
_entity_poly.entity_id
_entity_poly.type
_entity_poly.pdbx_seq_one_letter_code
_entity_poly.pdbx_strand_id
1 'polypeptide(L)'
;MKDNEPMPGFDPARSKLRATVATIERQLAEMPREGNVSDGLRSAVADLVHQLALGPEPELRACPSCGKHGMRAATICGFCWTKLTPPTTHS
;
A
#
# COMPACT_ATOMS: atom_id res chain seq x y z
N MET A 1 -13.80 -18.74 -16.60
CA MET A 1 -13.28 -18.12 -15.37
C MET A 1 -11.76 -18.16 -15.43
N LYS A 2 -11.13 -17.21 -16.13
CA LYS A 2 -9.67 -17.14 -16.32
C LYS A 2 -9.24 -15.67 -16.27
N ASP A 3 -9.47 -15.02 -15.13
CA ASP A 3 -9.07 -13.63 -14.91
C ASP A 3 -8.65 -13.41 -13.45
N ASN A 4 -7.88 -14.35 -12.89
CA ASN A 4 -7.29 -14.19 -11.56
C ASN A 4 -5.76 -14.37 -11.61
N GLU A 5 -5.13 -13.80 -12.64
CA GLU A 5 -3.71 -13.51 -12.56
C GLU A 5 -3.56 -12.16 -11.85
N PRO A 6 -2.91 -12.12 -10.67
CA PRO A 6 -2.69 -10.87 -9.97
C PRO A 6 -1.90 -9.92 -10.89
N MET A 7 -2.46 -8.73 -11.11
CA MET A 7 -1.84 -7.67 -11.91
C MET A 7 -0.41 -7.44 -11.41
N PRO A 8 0.63 -7.56 -12.26
CA PRO A 8 2.01 -7.33 -11.84
C PRO A 8 2.17 -5.92 -11.28
N GLY A 9 2.44 -5.83 -9.97
CA GLY A 9 2.68 -4.58 -9.24
C GLY A 9 1.54 -4.09 -8.35
N PHE A 10 0.38 -4.75 -8.33
CA PHE A 10 -0.68 -4.50 -7.34
C PHE A 10 -0.89 -5.76 -6.50
N ASP A 11 -0.71 -5.63 -5.18
CA ASP A 11 -0.95 -6.71 -4.23
C ASP A 11 -2.24 -6.41 -3.42
N PRO A 12 -3.38 -7.01 -3.80
CA PRO A 12 -4.65 -6.78 -3.13
C PRO A 12 -4.64 -7.23 -1.66
N ALA A 13 -3.82 -8.23 -1.32
CA ALA A 13 -3.69 -8.69 0.06
C ALA A 13 -2.97 -7.63 0.91
N ARG A 14 -1.91 -7.00 0.39
CA ARG A 14 -1.22 -5.89 1.06
C ARG A 14 -2.09 -4.64 1.17
N SER A 15 -2.89 -4.30 0.15
CA SER A 15 -3.87 -3.21 0.24
C SER A 15 -4.91 -3.47 1.33
N LYS A 16 -5.44 -4.70 1.41
CA LYS A 16 -6.37 -5.10 2.47
C LYS A 16 -5.72 -5.03 3.86
N LEU A 17 -4.48 -5.49 4.00
CA LEU A 17 -3.72 -5.39 5.25
C LEU A 17 -3.54 -3.94 5.70
N ARG A 18 -3.19 -3.02 4.79
CA ARG A 18 -3.11 -1.57 5.09
C ARG A 18 -4.43 -1.03 5.61
N ALA A 19 -5.55 -1.37 4.97
CA ALA A 19 -6.87 -0.91 5.40
C ALA A 19 -7.23 -1.45 6.80
N THR A 20 -6.91 -2.71 7.08
CA THR A 20 -7.13 -3.32 8.42
C THR A 20 -6.27 -2.63 9.48
N VAL A 21 -4.98 -2.42 9.22
CA VAL A 21 -4.08 -1.69 10.14
C VAL A 21 -4.60 -0.28 10.42
N ALA A 22 -4.95 0.49 9.39
CA ALA A 22 -5.46 1.84 9.56
C ALA A 22 -6.75 1.88 10.41
N THR A 23 -7.59 0.85 10.29
CA THR A 23 -8.79 0.70 11.13
C THR A 23 -8.42 0.47 12.60
N ILE A 24 -7.46 -0.42 12.87
CA ILE A 24 -6.97 -0.71 14.22
C ILE A 24 -6.34 0.55 14.85
N GLU A 25 -5.48 1.25 14.12
CA GLU A 25 -4.84 2.49 14.59
C GLU A 25 -5.87 3.56 14.94
N ARG A 26 -6.91 3.73 14.11
CA ARG A 26 -8.02 4.64 14.42
C ARG A 26 -8.74 4.25 15.70
N GLN A 27 -9.11 2.97 15.85
CA GLN A 27 -9.78 2.48 17.05
C GLN A 27 -8.91 2.69 18.31
N LEU A 28 -7.61 2.45 18.20
CA LEU A 28 -6.67 2.70 19.30
C LEU A 28 -6.51 4.19 19.62
N ALA A 29 -6.67 5.08 18.63
CA ALA A 29 -6.65 6.53 18.86
C ALA A 29 -7.92 7.00 19.58
N GLU A 30 -9.06 6.36 19.33
CA GLU A 30 -10.35 6.65 19.97
C GLU A 30 -10.44 6.07 21.39
N MET A 31 -9.70 5.01 21.70
CA MET A 31 -9.66 4.43 23.04
C MET A 31 -8.97 5.35 24.06
N PRO A 32 -9.52 5.52 25.28
CA PRO A 32 -8.86 6.23 26.36
C PRO A 32 -7.44 5.69 26.62
N ARG A 33 -6.49 6.59 26.91
CA ARG A 33 -5.17 6.19 27.42
C ARG A 33 -5.29 5.89 28.90
N GLU A 34 -5.84 4.72 29.21
CA GLU A 34 -5.90 4.22 30.57
C GLU A 34 -4.82 3.15 30.76
N GLY A 35 -3.77 3.54 31.48
CA GLY A 35 -2.72 2.64 31.95
C GLY A 35 -1.72 2.15 30.90
N ASN A 36 -0.71 1.46 31.41
CA ASN A 36 0.40 0.82 30.70
C ASN A 36 -0.02 -0.19 29.63
N VAL A 37 -1.18 -0.85 29.79
CA VAL A 37 -1.68 -1.83 28.80
C VAL A 37 -2.04 -1.16 27.47
N SER A 38 -2.68 0.01 27.53
CA SER A 38 -3.08 0.77 26.34
C SER A 38 -1.88 1.33 25.57
N ASP A 39 -0.80 1.67 26.25
CA ASP A 39 0.45 2.09 25.62
C ASP A 39 1.21 0.89 25.02
N GLY A 40 1.23 -0.24 25.72
CA GLY A 40 1.82 -1.49 25.22
C GLY A 40 1.15 -1.98 23.94
N LEU A 41 -0.18 -1.92 23.86
CA LEU A 41 -0.93 -2.30 22.67
C LEU A 41 -0.62 -1.38 21.48
N ARG A 42 -0.57 -0.05 21.69
CA ARG A 42 -0.19 0.90 20.63
C ARG A 42 1.25 0.67 20.15
N SER A 43 2.18 0.38 21.05
CA SER A 43 3.56 0.06 20.69
C SER A 43 3.66 -1.24 19.89
N ALA A 44 2.92 -2.29 20.27
CA ALA A 44 2.91 -3.56 19.56
C ALA A 44 2.32 -3.42 18.15
N VAL A 45 1.27 -2.59 17.98
CA VAL A 45 0.71 -2.29 16.66
C VAL A 45 1.72 -1.52 15.80
N ALA A 46 2.39 -0.51 16.35
CA ALA A 46 3.42 0.22 15.62
C ALA A 46 4.57 -0.69 15.15
N ASP A 47 5.01 -1.62 16.01
CA ASP A 47 6.04 -2.61 15.66
C ASP A 47 5.56 -3.57 14.56
N LEU A 48 4.32 -4.06 14.64
CA LEU A 48 3.72 -4.89 13.59
C LEU A 48 3.69 -4.15 12.24
N VAL A 49 3.29 -2.89 12.22
CA VAL A 49 3.27 -2.07 10.98
C VAL A 49 4.68 -1.90 10.41
N HIS A 50 5.67 -1.69 11.29
CA HIS A 50 7.07 -1.60 10.90
C HIS A 50 7.56 -2.91 10.28
N GLN A 51 7.32 -4.06 10.92
CA GLN A 51 7.74 -5.37 10.42
C GLN A 51 7.06 -5.75 9.09
N LEU A 52 5.77 -5.43 8.93
CA LEU A 52 5.06 -5.70 7.68
C LEU A 52 5.53 -4.80 6.52
N ALA A 53 6.31 -3.75 6.83
CA ALA A 53 6.85 -2.77 5.89
C ALA A 53 5.78 -2.32 4.88
N LEU A 54 4.57 -2.05 5.37
CA LEU A 54 3.43 -1.79 4.49
C LEU A 54 3.62 -0.50 3.70
N GLY A 55 4.20 0.53 4.32
CA GLY A 55 4.39 1.86 3.72
C GLY A 55 3.06 2.48 3.24
N PRO A 56 3.10 3.64 2.59
CA PRO A 56 1.92 4.19 1.93
C PRO A 56 1.43 3.26 0.82
N GLU A 57 0.14 3.35 0.51
CA GLU A 57 -0.41 2.67 -0.67
C GLU A 57 0.27 3.22 -1.93
N PRO A 58 0.80 2.38 -2.84
CA PRO A 58 1.42 2.85 -4.07
C PRO A 58 0.39 3.55 -4.95
N GLU A 59 0.73 4.74 -5.45
CA GLU A 59 -0.07 5.39 -6.48
C GLU A 59 -0.06 4.56 -7.76
N LEU A 60 -1.21 4.47 -8.42
CA LEU A 60 -1.36 3.77 -9.69
C LEU A 60 -1.48 4.76 -10.85
N ARG A 61 -0.93 4.41 -12.01
CA ARG A 61 -1.10 5.15 -13.27
C ARG A 61 -1.35 4.21 -14.43
N ALA A 62 -2.11 4.66 -15.42
CA ALA A 62 -2.22 3.98 -16.71
C ALA A 62 -0.91 4.12 -17.50
N CYS A 63 -0.49 3.04 -18.16
CA CYS A 63 0.60 3.09 -19.13
C CYS A 63 0.17 3.92 -20.35
N PRO A 64 0.96 4.91 -20.79
CA PRO A 64 0.62 5.75 -21.95
C PRO A 64 0.64 4.97 -23.27
N SER A 65 1.28 3.80 -23.31
CA SER A 65 1.38 2.96 -24.53
C SER A 65 0.28 1.92 -24.65
N CYS A 66 -0.07 1.22 -23.55
CA CYS A 66 -1.05 0.13 -23.59
C CYS A 66 -2.29 0.32 -22.70
N GLY A 67 -2.36 1.40 -21.92
CA GLY A 67 -3.50 1.73 -21.05
C GLY A 67 -3.64 0.87 -19.79
N LYS A 68 -2.84 -0.18 -19.59
CA LYS A 68 -2.88 -1.01 -18.37
C LYS A 68 -2.34 -0.24 -17.16
N HIS A 69 -2.96 -0.47 -16.00
CA HIS A 69 -2.56 0.19 -14.75
C HIS A 69 -1.38 -0.54 -14.11
N GLY A 70 -0.43 0.25 -13.59
CA GLY A 70 0.68 -0.24 -12.78
C GLY A 70 1.15 0.86 -11.82
N MET A 71 2.15 0.54 -11.00
CA MET A 71 2.71 1.50 -10.05
C MET A 71 3.20 2.77 -10.76
N ARG A 72 2.85 3.94 -10.22
CA ARG A 72 3.27 5.25 -10.72
C ARG A 72 4.78 5.39 -10.78
N ALA A 73 5.48 4.81 -9.80
CA ALA A 73 6.94 4.79 -9.73
C ALA A 73 7.60 3.81 -10.71
N ALA A 74 6.84 2.95 -11.41
CA ALA A 74 7.43 2.01 -12.36
C ALA A 74 8.10 2.73 -13.52
N THR A 75 9.32 2.31 -13.86
CA THR A 75 10.12 2.81 -14.99
C THR A 75 9.96 1.96 -16.25
N ILE A 76 9.33 0.79 -16.14
CA ILE A 76 9.02 -0.14 -17.24
C ILE A 76 7.60 -0.68 -17.01
N CYS A 77 6.81 -0.79 -18.07
CA CYS A 77 5.50 -1.44 -18.00
C CYS A 77 5.66 -2.96 -17.94
N GLY A 78 5.11 -3.62 -16.90
CA GLY A 78 5.14 -5.08 -16.77
C GLY A 78 4.30 -5.85 -17.81
N PHE A 79 3.52 -5.15 -18.65
CA PHE A 79 2.67 -5.77 -19.68
C PHE A 79 3.26 -5.64 -21.08
N CYS A 80 3.56 -4.41 -21.51
CA CYS A 80 4.07 -4.14 -22.87
C CYS A 80 5.58 -3.87 -22.91
N TRP A 81 6.27 -3.90 -21.76
CA TRP A 81 7.71 -3.67 -21.62
C TRP A 81 8.21 -2.29 -22.07
N THR A 82 7.31 -1.37 -22.41
CA THR A 82 7.67 0.01 -22.73
C THR A 82 8.29 0.71 -21.52
N LYS A 83 9.41 1.41 -21.74
CA LYS A 83 10.01 2.32 -20.76
C LYS A 83 9.03 3.46 -20.47
N LEU A 84 8.75 3.67 -19.20
CA LEU A 84 7.85 4.70 -18.73
C LEU A 84 8.68 5.90 -18.26
N THR A 85 8.37 7.09 -18.76
CA THR A 85 8.94 8.31 -18.20
C THR A 85 8.50 8.44 -16.74
N PRO A 86 9.42 8.62 -15.78
CA PRO A 86 9.03 8.89 -14.41
C PRO A 86 8.19 10.18 -14.39
N PRO A 87 7.07 10.22 -13.64
CA PRO A 87 6.30 11.44 -13.54
C PRO A 87 7.18 12.48 -12.86
N THR A 88 7.34 13.65 -13.49
CA THR A 88 8.05 14.78 -12.89
C THR A 88 7.31 15.16 -11.61
N THR A 89 7.93 14.94 -10.45
CA THR A 89 7.42 15.41 -9.16
C THR A 89 7.43 16.93 -9.19
N HIS A 90 6.28 17.56 -9.45
CA HIS A 90 6.09 18.97 -9.11
C HIS A 90 5.79 19.01 -7.61
N SER A 91 6.78 19.41 -6.81
CA SER A 91 6.66 19.74 -5.40
C SER A 91 5.91 21.04 -5.18
#